data_AF-Q3IBI8-F1
#
_entry.id   AF-Q3IBI8-F1
#
_cell.length_a   1.000
_cell.length_b   1.000
_cell.length_c   1.000
_cell.angle_alpha   90.00
_cell.angle_beta   90.00
_cell.angle_gamma   90.00
#
_symmetry.space_group_name_H-M   'P 1'
#
loop_
_entity.id
_entity.type
_entity.pdbx_description
1 polymer ?
#
loop_
_entity_poly.entity_id
_entity_poly.type
_entity_poly.pdbx_seq_one_letter_code
_entity_poly.pdbx_strand_id
1 'polypeptide(L)'
;MGLEALLKEHREVILEGWFARIIGTYPDVTSRFLAKQKDRFQNPVGYAITQSIGPIYDQVASAMDTDQLLEALDGIVRIRSVQDFTPTEAIGFVFQLKAVIRREIGDRVRELERWDDLAELESRVDRVALLAFEKYTECRENLHQVRNREVENRAARVLGRVKAGSANSQHEEEPIDDDV
;
A
#
# COMPACT_ATOMS: atom_id res chain seq x y z
N MET A 1 8.00 24.81 25.42
CA MET A 1 7.05 24.26 24.44
C MET A 1 7.50 22.84 24.10
N GLY A 2 6.59 21.85 24.11
CA GLY A 2 6.92 20.45 23.81
C GLY A 2 7.08 20.17 22.31
N LEU A 3 7.78 19.11 21.93
CA LEU A 3 7.82 18.64 20.53
C LEU A 3 6.41 18.33 20.01
N GLU A 4 5.56 17.73 20.84
CA GLU A 4 4.15 17.44 20.52
C GLU A 4 3.37 18.71 20.17
N ALA A 5 3.63 19.82 20.85
CA ALA A 5 2.98 21.10 20.56
C ALA A 5 3.43 21.66 19.20
N LEU A 6 4.72 21.55 18.87
CA LEU A 6 5.25 21.93 17.55
C LEU A 6 4.64 21.08 16.43
N LEU A 7 4.57 19.76 16.63
CA LEU A 7 3.96 18.84 15.67
C LEU A 7 2.48 19.15 15.46
N LYS A 8 1.76 19.54 16.52
CA LYS A 8 0.36 19.94 16.42
C LYS A 8 0.19 21.27 15.68
N GLU A 9 1.05 22.24 15.94
CA GLU A 9 1.05 23.56 15.30
C GLU A 9 1.34 23.46 13.78
N HIS A 10 2.30 22.61 13.39
CA HIS A 10 2.73 22.44 12.00
C HIS A 10 2.04 21.28 11.27
N ARG A 11 1.04 20.63 11.88
CA ARG A 11 0.40 19.40 11.38
C ARG A 11 -0.02 19.50 9.91
N GLU A 12 -0.81 20.51 9.56
CA GLU A 12 -1.37 20.64 8.20
C GLU A 12 -0.27 20.86 7.15
N VAL A 13 0.71 21.71 7.45
CA VAL A 13 1.86 21.98 6.55
C VAL A 13 2.71 20.73 6.36
N ILE A 14 2.91 19.94 7.42
CA ILE A 14 3.62 18.67 7.34
C ILE A 14 2.83 17.66 6.50
N LEU A 15 1.52 17.54 6.70
CA LEU A 15 0.68 16.63 5.93
C LEU A 15 0.62 17.00 4.44
N GLU A 16 0.47 18.29 4.11
CA GLU A 16 0.51 18.77 2.73
C GLU A 16 1.88 18.51 2.09
N GLY A 17 2.96 18.81 2.81
CA GLY A 17 4.33 18.55 2.36
C GLY A 17 4.61 17.06 2.16
N TRP A 18 4.05 16.20 3.02
CA TRP A 18 4.19 14.76 2.92
C TRP A 18 3.38 14.21 1.76
N PHE A 19 2.11 14.61 1.62
CA PHE A 19 1.27 14.27 0.48
C PHE A 19 1.96 14.61 -0.86
N ALA A 20 2.50 15.82 -0.99
CA ALA A 20 3.19 16.22 -2.22
C ALA A 20 4.38 15.31 -2.55
N ARG A 21 5.16 14.89 -1.54
CA ARG A 21 6.28 13.95 -1.73
C ARG A 21 5.81 12.54 -2.10
N ILE A 22 4.71 12.06 -1.50
CA ILE A 22 4.10 10.76 -1.82
C ILE A 22 3.63 10.75 -3.27
N ILE A 23 2.93 11.79 -3.71
CA ILE A 23 2.45 11.91 -5.10
C ILE A 23 3.63 12.03 -6.07
N GLY A 24 4.73 12.67 -5.65
CA GLY A 24 5.97 12.74 -6.42
C GLY A 24 6.69 11.40 -6.62
N THR A 25 6.29 10.31 -5.96
CA THR A 25 6.84 8.97 -6.23
C THR A 25 6.14 8.26 -7.39
N TYR A 26 5.06 8.84 -7.93
CA TYR A 26 4.40 8.32 -9.13
C TYR A 26 5.03 8.93 -10.39
N PRO A 27 4.85 8.31 -11.58
CA PRO A 27 5.25 8.93 -12.84
C PRO A 27 4.57 10.29 -13.04
N ASP A 28 5.26 11.27 -13.65
CA ASP A 28 4.84 12.67 -13.75
C ASP A 28 3.38 12.88 -14.21
N VAL A 29 2.93 12.09 -15.20
CA VAL A 29 1.56 12.15 -15.73
C VAL A 29 0.56 11.77 -14.64
N THR A 30 0.83 10.68 -13.92
CA THR A 30 0.02 10.19 -12.80
C THR A 30 0.07 11.19 -11.65
N SER A 31 1.24 11.71 -11.28
CA SER A 31 1.37 12.68 -10.19
C SER A 31 0.54 13.95 -10.41
N ARG A 32 0.57 14.51 -11.63
CA ARG A 32 -0.25 15.68 -11.97
C ARG A 32 -1.74 15.40 -11.88
N PHE A 33 -2.17 14.20 -12.30
CA PHE A 33 -3.56 13.79 -12.18
C PHE A 33 -3.98 13.64 -10.72
N LEU A 34 -3.20 12.90 -9.92
CA LEU A 34 -3.48 12.66 -8.50
C LEU A 34 -3.51 13.96 -7.68
N ALA A 35 -2.69 14.96 -8.03
CA ALA A 35 -2.67 16.26 -7.35
C ALA A 35 -3.83 17.17 -7.76
N LYS A 36 -4.30 17.11 -9.01
CA LYS A 36 -5.34 18.02 -9.53
C LYS A 36 -6.76 17.51 -9.31
N GLN A 37 -6.97 16.20 -9.39
CA GLN A 37 -8.30 15.62 -9.40
C GLN A 37 -8.81 15.41 -7.97
N LYS A 38 -9.83 16.19 -7.57
CA LYS A 38 -10.38 16.15 -6.20
C LYS A 38 -11.53 15.15 -6.02
N ASP A 39 -12.14 14.70 -7.12
CA ASP A 39 -13.22 13.73 -7.07
C ASP A 39 -12.69 12.35 -6.67
N ARG A 40 -13.24 11.77 -5.60
CA ARG A 40 -12.79 10.47 -5.04
C ARG A 40 -13.03 9.28 -5.97
N PHE A 41 -14.02 9.34 -6.84
CA PHE A 41 -14.32 8.27 -7.80
C PHE A 41 -13.38 8.34 -9.00
N GLN A 42 -12.96 9.55 -9.37
CA GLN A 42 -11.98 9.76 -10.42
C GLN A 42 -10.53 9.63 -9.91
N ASN A 43 -10.30 9.86 -8.62
CA ASN A 43 -8.99 9.80 -7.97
C ASN A 43 -8.99 8.94 -6.69
N PRO A 44 -9.23 7.62 -6.82
CA PRO A 44 -9.29 6.72 -5.66
C PRO A 44 -7.93 6.62 -4.93
N VAL A 45 -6.82 6.71 -5.67
CA VAL A 45 -5.46 6.63 -5.10
C VAL A 45 -5.14 7.87 -4.28
N GLY A 46 -5.36 9.07 -4.84
CA GLY A 46 -5.13 10.32 -4.11
C GLY A 46 -6.03 10.44 -2.89
N TYR A 47 -7.30 10.04 -3.01
CA TYR A 47 -8.22 10.00 -1.87
C TYR A 47 -7.73 9.06 -0.76
N ALA A 48 -7.34 7.83 -1.10
CA ALA A 48 -6.82 6.87 -0.13
C ALA A 48 -5.55 7.38 0.58
N ILE A 49 -4.63 8.00 -0.15
CA ILE A 49 -3.43 8.61 0.45
C ILE A 49 -3.85 9.67 1.47
N THR A 50 -4.73 10.61 1.10
CA THR A 50 -5.20 11.68 1.99
C THR A 50 -5.89 11.12 3.24
N GLN A 51 -6.66 10.04 3.13
CA GLN A 51 -7.32 9.40 4.27
C GLN A 51 -6.33 8.64 5.17
N SER A 52 -5.26 8.06 4.61
CA SER A 52 -4.27 7.28 5.37
C SER A 52 -3.25 8.15 6.12
N ILE A 53 -2.73 9.22 5.50
CA ILE A 53 -1.56 9.93 6.05
C ILE A 53 -1.86 10.71 7.35
N GLY A 54 -3.08 11.24 7.50
CA GLY A 54 -3.47 11.96 8.72
C GLY A 54 -3.42 11.08 9.96
N PRO A 55 -4.16 9.96 9.99
CA PRO A 55 -4.10 9.00 11.10
C PRO A 55 -2.69 8.47 11.37
N ILE A 56 -1.89 8.16 10.33
CA ILE A 56 -0.50 7.72 10.52
C ILE A 56 0.32 8.81 11.23
N TYR A 57 0.20 10.07 10.78
CA TYR A 57 0.88 11.18 11.42
C TYR A 57 0.47 11.35 12.88
N ASP A 58 -0.84 11.29 13.18
CA ASP A 58 -1.36 11.47 14.53
C ASP A 58 -0.86 10.36 15.47
N GLN A 59 -0.71 9.14 14.97
CA GLN A 59 -0.13 8.02 15.73
C GLN A 59 1.38 8.16 15.96
N VAL A 60 2.12 8.65 14.96
CA VAL A 60 3.56 8.96 15.10
C VAL A 60 3.78 10.09 16.11
N ALA A 61 2.95 11.13 16.07
CA ALA A 61 3.02 12.28 16.96
C ALA A 61 2.53 12.00 18.39
N SER A 62 1.98 10.81 18.66
CA SER A 62 1.46 10.38 19.96
C SER A 62 2.05 9.03 20.37
N ALA A 63 1.33 8.23 21.17
CA ALA A 63 1.83 7.02 21.82
C ALA A 63 1.82 5.75 20.94
N MET A 64 1.54 5.85 19.64
CA MET A 64 1.54 4.75 18.66
C MET A 64 0.64 3.55 19.02
N ASP A 65 -0.67 3.70 18.83
CA ASP A 65 -1.58 2.56 18.77
C ASP A 65 -1.31 1.75 17.49
N THR A 66 -0.93 0.48 17.68
CA THR A 66 -0.53 -0.40 16.58
C THR A 66 -1.72 -0.79 15.69
N ASP A 67 -2.91 -0.99 16.26
CA ASP A 67 -4.08 -1.41 15.49
C ASP A 67 -4.55 -0.27 14.57
N GLN A 68 -4.59 0.95 15.11
CA GLN A 68 -4.92 2.15 14.33
C GLN A 68 -3.88 2.42 13.23
N LEU A 69 -2.60 2.18 13.50
CA LEU A 69 -1.54 2.28 12.49
C LEU A 69 -1.74 1.26 11.38
N LEU A 70 -2.02 0.00 11.72
CA LEU A 70 -2.24 -1.07 10.74
C LEU A 70 -3.45 -0.79 9.85
N GLU A 71 -4.55 -0.28 10.43
CA GLU A 71 -5.73 0.14 9.66
C GLU A 71 -5.42 1.30 8.71
N ALA A 72 -4.73 2.34 9.20
CA ALA A 72 -4.39 3.51 8.38
C ALA A 72 -3.40 3.16 7.26
N LEU A 73 -2.44 2.29 7.53
CA LEU A 73 -1.45 1.79 6.56
C LEU A 73 -2.09 0.93 5.47
N ASP A 74 -3.09 0.12 5.82
CA ASP A 74 -3.73 -0.83 4.91
C ASP A 74 -4.24 -0.16 3.64
N GLY A 75 -4.88 1.02 3.75
CA GLY A 75 -5.41 1.75 2.59
C GLY A 75 -4.35 2.08 1.53
N ILE A 76 -3.29 2.79 1.93
CA ILE A 76 -2.22 3.20 1.01
C ILE A 76 -1.33 2.03 0.59
N VAL A 77 -0.97 1.13 1.52
CA VAL A 77 -0.07 0.00 1.25
C VAL A 77 -0.74 -1.02 0.33
N ARG A 78 -2.02 -1.35 0.54
CA ARG A 78 -2.74 -2.29 -0.32
C ARG A 78 -2.81 -1.77 -1.75
N ILE A 79 -3.17 -0.51 -1.96
CA ILE A 79 -3.21 0.10 -3.30
C ILE A 79 -1.85 0.02 -3.98
N ARG A 80 -0.78 0.34 -3.26
CA ARG A 80 0.58 0.30 -3.81
C ARG A 80 1.07 -1.14 -4.06
N SER A 81 0.63 -2.11 -3.26
CA SER A 81 1.00 -3.52 -3.43
C SER A 81 0.43 -4.17 -4.70
N VAL A 82 -0.73 -3.69 -5.17
CA VAL A 82 -1.39 -4.19 -6.38
C VAL A 82 -0.96 -3.46 -7.65
N GLN A 83 -0.26 -2.33 -7.53
CA GLN A 83 0.27 -1.53 -8.66
C GLN A 83 1.67 -1.99 -9.13
N ASP A 84 2.08 -3.22 -8.81
CA ASP A 84 3.39 -3.80 -9.13
C ASP A 84 4.61 -3.00 -8.60
N PHE A 85 4.42 -2.17 -7.59
CA PHE A 85 5.53 -1.52 -6.89
C PHE A 85 6.38 -2.53 -6.13
N THR A 86 7.69 -2.32 -6.17
CA THR A 86 8.64 -2.97 -5.26
C THR A 86 8.37 -2.55 -3.81
N PRO A 87 8.85 -3.31 -2.80
CA PRO A 87 8.71 -2.93 -1.39
C PRO A 87 9.22 -1.50 -1.12
N THR A 88 10.37 -1.16 -1.72
CA THR A 88 11.00 0.16 -1.59
C THR A 88 10.08 1.28 -2.08
N GLU A 89 9.43 1.11 -3.23
CA GLU A 89 8.50 2.09 -3.79
C GLU A 89 7.20 2.17 -3.00
N ALA A 90 6.68 1.02 -2.56
CA ALA A 90 5.42 0.94 -1.84
C ALA A 90 5.51 1.57 -0.44
N ILE A 91 6.62 1.36 0.28
CA ILE A 91 6.78 1.69 1.70
C ILE A 91 7.67 2.93 1.91
N GLY A 92 8.55 3.25 0.96
CA GLY A 92 9.54 4.33 1.09
C GLY A 92 8.95 5.70 1.44
N PHE A 93 7.67 5.90 1.18
CA PHE A 93 6.95 7.10 1.56
C PHE A 93 6.91 7.36 3.07
N VAL A 94 6.95 6.32 3.91
CA VAL A 94 6.94 6.46 5.37
C VAL A 94 8.17 7.26 5.82
N PHE A 95 9.34 6.97 5.26
CA PHE A 95 10.58 7.69 5.59
C PHE A 95 10.59 9.14 5.12
N GLN A 96 9.79 9.49 4.10
CA GLN A 96 9.68 10.87 3.63
C GLN A 96 9.10 11.80 4.70
N LEU A 97 8.32 11.27 5.64
CA LEU A 97 7.79 12.03 6.77
C LEU A 97 8.91 12.68 7.60
N LYS A 98 10.00 11.94 7.85
CA LYS A 98 11.18 12.46 8.57
C LYS A 98 11.75 13.71 7.90
N ALA A 99 11.87 13.67 6.57
CA ALA A 99 12.40 14.78 5.79
C ALA A 99 11.49 16.02 5.85
N VAL A 100 10.17 15.83 5.87
CA VAL A 100 9.22 16.94 6.01
C VAL A 100 9.28 17.52 7.41
N ILE A 101 9.24 16.69 8.45
CA ILE A 101 9.31 17.16 9.85
C ILE A 101 10.59 17.96 10.09
N ARG A 102 11.75 17.46 9.66
CA ARG A 102 13.02 18.19 9.80
C ARG A 102 13.02 19.53 9.08
N ARG A 103 12.36 19.62 7.92
CA ARG A 103 12.25 20.87 7.16
C ARG A 103 11.36 21.88 7.87
N GLU A 104 10.22 21.45 8.42
CA GLU A 104 9.23 22.36 8.99
C GLU A 104 9.58 22.80 10.43
N ILE A 105 10.11 21.90 11.26
CA ILE A 105 10.33 22.18 12.69
C ILE A 105 11.78 21.97 13.15
N GLY A 106 12.70 21.58 12.27
CA GLY A 106 14.08 21.23 12.65
C GLY A 106 14.87 22.38 13.27
N ASP A 107 14.72 23.59 12.75
CA ASP A 107 15.38 24.78 13.33
C ASP A 107 14.83 25.08 14.73
N ARG A 108 13.52 24.92 14.93
CA ARG A 108 12.89 25.13 16.24
C ARG A 108 13.27 24.06 17.25
N VAL A 109 13.41 22.81 16.81
CA VAL A 109 13.95 21.71 17.63
C VAL A 109 15.39 22.02 18.07
N ARG A 110 16.22 22.56 17.17
CA ARG A 110 17.59 22.98 17.47
C ARG A 110 17.63 24.09 18.52
N GLU A 111 16.81 25.12 18.35
CA GLU A 111 16.73 26.26 19.29
C GLU A 111 16.28 25.85 20.69
N LEU A 112 15.41 24.83 20.78
CA LEU A 112 14.88 24.33 22.04
C LEU A 112 15.72 23.18 22.64
N GLU A 113 16.82 22.79 21.99
CA GLU A 113 17.71 21.69 22.39
C GLU A 113 16.98 20.34 22.54
N ARG A 114 16.02 20.04 21.66
CA ARG A 114 15.13 18.86 21.75
C ARG A 114 15.53 17.71 20.81
N TRP A 115 16.83 17.50 20.63
CA TRP A 115 17.34 16.51 19.69
C TRP A 115 16.92 15.07 20.03
N ASP A 116 16.90 14.73 21.32
CA ASP A 116 16.49 13.40 21.77
C ASP A 116 15.02 13.10 21.45
N ASP A 117 14.14 14.09 21.60
CA ASP A 117 12.72 13.91 21.26
C ASP A 117 12.51 13.75 19.75
N LEU A 118 13.29 14.47 18.93
CA LEU A 118 13.24 14.30 17.48
C LEU A 118 13.77 12.91 17.08
N ALA A 119 14.82 12.42 17.72
CA ALA A 119 15.35 11.08 17.49
C ALA A 119 14.35 9.98 17.90
N GLU A 120 13.63 10.17 19.01
CA GLU A 120 12.55 9.29 19.44
C GLU A 120 11.41 9.28 18.41
N LEU A 121 10.97 10.45 17.95
CA LEU A 121 9.95 10.58 16.90
C LEU A 121 10.39 9.87 15.59
N GLU A 122 11.66 10.00 15.21
CA GLU A 122 12.20 9.33 14.02
C GLU A 122 12.25 7.81 14.19
N SER A 123 12.52 7.33 15.40
CA SER A 123 12.46 5.89 15.73
C SER A 123 11.04 5.35 15.62
N ARG A 124 10.03 6.16 16.00
CA ARG A 124 8.61 5.83 15.79
C ARG A 124 8.29 5.69 14.29
N VAL A 125 8.79 6.59 13.46
CA VAL A 125 8.61 6.50 12.00
C VAL A 125 9.24 5.21 11.44
N ASP A 126 10.41 4.80 11.93
CA ASP A 126 11.02 3.53 11.51
C ASP A 126 10.16 2.33 11.90
N ARG A 127 9.56 2.36 13.09
CA ARG A 127 8.61 1.33 13.52
C ARG A 127 7.36 1.29 12.65
N VAL A 128 6.82 2.44 12.22
CA VAL A 128 5.73 2.49 11.23
C VAL A 128 6.15 1.85 9.90
N ALA A 129 7.40 2.06 9.45
CA ALA A 129 7.89 1.46 8.22
C ALA A 129 7.95 -0.08 8.31
N LEU A 130 8.28 -0.64 9.48
CA LEU A 130 8.23 -2.09 9.72
C LEU A 130 6.79 -2.64 9.63
N LEU A 131 5.82 -1.96 10.26
CA LEU A 131 4.40 -2.35 10.16
C LEU A 131 3.86 -2.23 8.72
N ALA A 132 4.30 -1.20 7.99
CA ALA A 132 3.96 -1.04 6.58
C ALA A 132 4.53 -2.18 5.71
N PHE A 133 5.74 -2.65 6.04
CA PHE A 133 6.36 -3.80 5.38
C PHE A 133 5.62 -5.11 5.66
N GLU A 134 5.18 -5.32 6.91
CA GLU A 134 4.32 -6.45 7.26
C GLU A 134 3.04 -6.45 6.42
N LYS A 135 2.34 -5.31 6.36
CA LYS A 135 1.12 -5.15 5.55
C LYS A 135 1.34 -5.36 4.06
N TYR A 136 2.46 -4.85 3.52
CA TYR A 136 2.80 -5.06 2.11
C TYR A 136 2.99 -6.55 1.81
N THR A 137 3.70 -7.25 2.68
CA THR A 137 3.98 -8.69 2.52
C THR A 137 2.69 -9.50 2.61
N GLU A 138 1.81 -9.19 3.57
CA GLU A 138 0.47 -9.78 3.69
C GLU A 138 -0.34 -9.60 2.40
N CYS A 139 -0.36 -8.39 1.84
CA CYS A 139 -1.09 -8.11 0.60
C CYS A 139 -0.52 -8.89 -0.60
N ARG A 140 0.80 -8.97 -0.73
CA ARG A 140 1.47 -9.72 -1.81
C ARG A 140 1.21 -11.21 -1.69
N GLU A 141 1.32 -11.77 -0.50
CA GLU A 141 1.04 -13.18 -0.24
C GLU A 141 -0.41 -13.54 -0.60
N ASN A 142 -1.38 -12.73 -0.17
CA ASN A 142 -2.79 -12.90 -0.54
C ASN A 142 -2.99 -12.85 -2.06
N LEU A 143 -2.33 -11.93 -2.76
CA LEU A 143 -2.39 -11.83 -4.22
C LEU A 143 -1.80 -13.08 -4.90
N HIS A 144 -0.68 -13.60 -4.40
CA HIS A 144 -0.07 -14.83 -4.90
C HIS A 144 -0.97 -16.05 -4.68
N GLN A 145 -1.61 -16.16 -3.51
CA GLN A 145 -2.57 -17.24 -3.23
C GLN A 145 -3.77 -17.20 -4.16
N VAL A 146 -4.33 -16.02 -4.43
CA VAL A 146 -5.43 -15.86 -5.40
C VAL A 146 -5.00 -16.31 -6.80
N ARG A 147 -3.81 -15.88 -7.26
CA ARG A 147 -3.26 -16.27 -8.56
C ARG A 147 -3.04 -17.79 -8.66
N ASN A 148 -2.48 -18.42 -7.63
CA ASN A 148 -2.25 -19.87 -7.62
C ASN A 148 -3.56 -20.66 -7.68
N ARG A 149 -4.57 -20.28 -6.88
CA ARG A 149 -5.91 -20.88 -6.94
C ARG A 149 -6.54 -20.74 -8.32
N GLU A 150 -6.36 -19.61 -8.99
CA GLU A 150 -6.87 -19.42 -10.34
C GLU A 150 -6.19 -20.37 -11.35
N VAL A 151 -4.88 -20.56 -11.26
CA VAL A 151 -4.13 -21.50 -12.10
C VAL A 151 -4.60 -22.93 -11.87
N GLU A 152 -4.73 -23.36 -10.61
CA GLU A 152 -5.25 -24.70 -10.25
C GLU A 152 -6.65 -24.93 -10.80
N ASN A 153 -7.55 -23.94 -10.64
CA ASN A 153 -8.92 -24.01 -11.14
C ASN A 153 -9.01 -24.09 -12.67
N ARG A 154 -8.09 -23.40 -13.38
CA ARG A 154 -7.98 -23.48 -14.84
C ARG A 154 -7.47 -24.86 -15.27
N ALA A 155 -6.43 -25.38 -14.61
CA ALA A 155 -5.89 -26.71 -14.88
C ALA A 155 -6.93 -27.82 -14.66
N ALA A 156 -7.66 -27.77 -13.54
CA ALA A 156 -8.74 -28.70 -13.23
C ALA A 156 -9.85 -28.68 -14.30
N ARG A 157 -10.23 -27.49 -14.80
CA ARG A 157 -11.22 -27.35 -15.89
C ARG A 157 -10.73 -27.96 -17.21
N VAL A 158 -9.45 -27.78 -17.56
CA VAL A 158 -8.88 -28.38 -18.78
C VAL A 158 -8.85 -29.90 -18.65
N LEU A 159 -8.36 -30.44 -17.54
CA LEU A 159 -8.33 -31.89 -17.29
C LEU A 159 -9.74 -32.50 -17.30
N GLY A 160 -10.72 -31.81 -16.72
CA GLY A 160 -12.13 -32.23 -16.77
C GLY A 160 -12.67 -32.31 -18.19
N ARG A 161 -12.36 -31.33 -19.04
CA ARG A 161 -12.77 -31.32 -20.47
C ARG A 161 -12.09 -32.41 -21.28
N VAL A 162 -10.80 -32.66 -21.06
CA VAL A 162 -10.07 -33.74 -21.73
C VAL A 162 -10.69 -35.10 -21.38
N LYS A 163 -10.95 -35.35 -20.08
CA LYS A 163 -11.61 -36.57 -19.62
C LYS A 163 -13.01 -36.74 -20.24
N ALA A 164 -13.80 -35.67 -20.31
CA ALA A 164 -15.13 -35.71 -20.91
C ALA A 164 -15.09 -35.95 -22.43
N GLY A 165 -14.13 -35.36 -23.15
CA GLY A 165 -13.95 -35.58 -24.59
C GLY A 165 -13.44 -36.99 -24.94
N SER A 166 -12.57 -37.56 -24.10
CA SER A 166 -12.10 -38.95 -24.24
C SER A 166 -13.20 -39.98 -23.93
N ALA A 167 -14.15 -39.66 -23.04
CA ALA A 167 -15.30 -40.53 -22.78
C ALA A 167 -16.32 -40.53 -23.94
N ASN A 168 -16.44 -39.42 -24.67
CA ASN A 168 -17.40 -39.29 -25.77
C ASN A 168 -16.91 -39.90 -27.10
N SER A 169 -15.59 -40.08 -27.26
CA SER A 169 -14.96 -40.69 -28.45
C SER A 169 -14.92 -42.23 -28.38
N GLN A 170 -15.19 -42.83 -27.22
CA GLN A 170 -15.28 -44.29 -27.04
C GLN A 170 -16.69 -44.85 -27.28
N HIS A 171 -17.66 -44.03 -27.69
CA HIS A 171 -19.04 -44.45 -28.00
C HIS A 171 -19.41 -44.32 -29.49
N GLU A 172 -18.48 -43.90 -30.36
CA GLU A 172 -18.72 -43.75 -31.81
C GLU A 172 -18.02 -44.82 -32.68
N GLU A 173 -17.27 -45.76 -32.09
CA GLU A 173 -16.69 -46.91 -32.79
C GLU A 173 -17.51 -48.20 -32.54
N GLU A 174 -18.77 -48.24 -32.99
CA GLU A 174 -19.45 -49.52 -33.28
C GLU A 174 -19.25 -49.85 -34.77
N PRO A 175 -18.81 -51.06 -35.13
CA PRO A 175 -18.54 -51.39 -36.52
C PRO A 175 -19.86 -51.46 -37.30
N ILE A 176 -19.92 -50.75 -38.41
CA ILE A 176 -20.92 -50.97 -39.45
C ILE A 176 -20.63 -52.37 -40.00
N ASP A 177 -21.48 -53.32 -39.61
CA ASP A 177 -21.45 -54.68 -40.14
C ASP A 177 -21.91 -54.62 -41.61
N ASP A 178 -20.94 -54.62 -42.52
CA ASP A 178 -21.12 -55.00 -43.91
C ASP A 178 -21.38 -56.52 -43.94
N ASP A 179 -22.60 -56.96 -44.23
CA ASP A 179 -22.85 -58.07 -45.16
C ASP A 179 -24.34 -58.44 -45.37
N VAL A 180 -24.72 -58.41 -46.66
CA VAL A 180 -25.67 -59.26 -47.42
C VAL A 180 -27.18 -59.19 -47.17
#